data_AF-A0A957G3I0-F1
#
_entry.id   AF-A0A957G3I0-F1
#
_cell.length_a   1.000
_cell.length_b   1.000
_cell.length_c   1.000
_cell.angle_alpha   90.00
_cell.angle_beta   90.00
_cell.angle_gamma   90.00
#
_symmetry.space_group_name_H-M   'P 1'
#
loop_
_entity.id
_entity.type
_entity.pdbx_description
1 polymer ?
#
loop_
_entity_poly.entity_id
_entity_poly.type
_entity_poly.pdbx_seq_one_letter_code
_entity_poly.pdbx_strand_id
1 'polypeptide(L)'
;MKEKVQIGVSVLSLLALLTYTLVHTGGLLARYVHPPAIGYVAALGIEAAVVSLSLRIGELRRSRQSTGFFLFVLIAVVVVSAVANIAEGFTAAQGEQLTSRSIQQLDPIQALIGLAATGLISLIVLALAEILGTDVDTAVRQAERERKRLPAAASTLPETVARPDGPTATNAETSASIERARAAKAEKDAISKVEALDNLLHFVNENPDASLSHIGQRIDRSKTTVANYVRELERDGRLQRNGEGWQVLS
;
A
#
# COMPACT_ATOMS: atom_id res chain seq x y z
N MET A 1 -23.63 3.04 -4.47
CA MET A 1 -23.72 4.51 -4.24
C MET A 1 -22.87 4.96 -3.06
N LYS A 2 -22.97 4.31 -1.88
CA LYS A 2 -22.19 4.69 -0.69
C LYS A 2 -20.67 4.75 -0.92
N GLU A 3 -20.07 3.76 -1.58
CA GLU A 3 -18.62 3.75 -1.89
C GLU A 3 -18.21 4.91 -2.81
N LYS A 4 -18.95 5.17 -3.90
CA LYS A 4 -18.66 6.28 -4.82
C LYS A 4 -18.77 7.65 -4.13
N VAL A 5 -19.72 7.80 -3.21
CA VAL A 5 -19.89 9.02 -2.41
C VAL A 5 -18.75 9.18 -1.42
N GLN A 6 -18.33 8.10 -0.75
CA GLN A 6 -17.21 8.12 0.18
C GLN A 6 -15.89 8.49 -0.51
N ILE A 7 -15.61 7.89 -1.68
CA ILE A 7 -14.44 8.24 -2.49
C ILE A 7 -14.50 9.72 -2.88
N GLY A 8 -15.66 10.20 -3.34
CA GLY A 8 -15.86 11.60 -3.71
C GLY A 8 -15.58 12.56 -2.56
N VAL A 9 -16.07 12.26 -1.36
CA VAL A 9 -15.81 13.06 -0.15
C VAL A 9 -14.33 13.03 0.21
N SER A 10 -13.68 11.86 0.21
CA SER A 10 -12.26 11.74 0.51
C SER A 10 -11.38 12.52 -0.47
N VAL A 11 -11.67 12.44 -1.78
CA VAL A 11 -10.96 13.22 -2.81
C VAL A 11 -11.15 14.71 -2.59
N LEU A 12 -12.38 15.16 -2.33
CA LEU A 12 -12.68 16.57 -2.09
C LEU A 12 -11.98 17.09 -0.84
N SER A 13 -12.00 16.33 0.26
CA SER A 13 -11.30 16.66 1.49
C SER A 13 -9.78 16.75 1.28
N LEU A 14 -9.20 15.79 0.54
CA LEU A 14 -7.78 15.82 0.21
C LEU A 14 -7.42 17.05 -0.64
N LEU A 15 -8.21 17.36 -1.67
CA LEU A 15 -7.99 18.54 -2.51
C LEU A 15 -8.10 19.85 -1.72
N ALA A 16 -9.12 19.98 -0.86
CA ALA A 16 -9.29 21.15 -0.02
C ALA A 16 -8.10 21.35 0.92
N LEU A 17 -7.63 20.26 1.55
CA LEU A 17 -6.52 20.29 2.47
C LEU A 17 -5.19 20.60 1.76
N LEU A 18 -4.92 19.96 0.61
CA LEU A 18 -3.74 20.26 -0.22
C LEU A 18 -3.75 21.70 -0.75
N THR A 19 -4.92 22.24 -1.09
CA THR A 19 -5.04 23.64 -1.53
C THR A 19 -4.71 24.59 -0.39
N TYR A 20 -5.23 24.32 0.82
CA TYR A 20 -4.90 25.10 2.00
C TYR A 20 -3.40 25.06 2.31
N THR A 21 -2.79 23.87 2.35
CA THR A 21 -1.37 23.72 2.65
C THR A 21 -0.50 24.34 1.56
N LEU A 22 -0.88 24.25 0.29
CA LEU A 22 -0.19 24.91 -0.81
C LEU A 22 -0.20 26.44 -0.67
N VAL A 23 -1.36 27.02 -0.35
CA VAL A 23 -1.47 28.48 -0.16
C VAL A 23 -0.66 28.94 1.05
N HIS A 24 -0.73 28.20 2.15
CA HIS A 24 -0.02 28.49 3.38
C HIS A 24 1.51 28.36 3.22
N THR A 25 1.99 27.18 2.83
CA THR A 25 3.42 26.90 2.62
C THR A 25 3.99 27.75 1.48
N GLY A 26 3.22 27.96 0.40
CA GLY A 26 3.62 28.81 -0.72
C GLY A 26 3.75 30.27 -0.32
N GLY A 27 2.82 30.78 0.48
CA GLY A 27 2.88 32.13 1.05
C GLY A 27 4.07 32.32 1.98
N LEU A 28 4.38 31.33 2.81
CA LEU A 28 5.56 31.31 3.68
C LEU A 28 6.84 31.36 2.84
N LEU A 29 7.03 30.42 1.90
CA LEU A 29 8.24 30.35 1.08
C LEU A 29 8.42 31.56 0.16
N ALA A 30 7.34 32.16 -0.32
CA ALA A 30 7.35 33.37 -1.14
C ALA A 30 7.96 34.60 -0.42
N ARG A 31 8.00 34.58 0.92
CA ARG A 31 8.67 35.62 1.73
C ARG A 31 10.19 35.47 1.74
N TYR A 32 10.70 34.25 1.52
CA TYR A 32 12.13 33.93 1.60
C TYR A 32 12.80 33.82 0.23
N VAL A 33 12.03 33.64 -0.85
CA VAL A 33 12.57 33.43 -2.20
C VAL A 33 11.96 34.44 -3.17
N HIS A 34 12.82 35.04 -4.01
CA HIS A 34 12.42 35.96 -5.07
C HIS A 34 12.73 35.39 -6.45
N PRO A 35 11.80 35.46 -7.41
CA PRO A 35 10.44 36.00 -7.30
C PRO A 35 9.49 35.15 -6.42
N PRO A 36 8.44 35.76 -5.82
CA PRO A 36 7.48 35.08 -4.93
C PRO A 36 6.86 33.81 -5.52
N ALA A 37 6.68 33.77 -6.84
CA ALA A 37 6.16 32.61 -7.55
C ALA A 37 6.99 31.33 -7.31
N ILE A 38 8.31 31.46 -7.10
CA ILE A 38 9.18 30.32 -6.82
C ILE A 38 8.81 29.67 -5.48
N GLY A 39 8.35 30.46 -4.49
CA GLY A 39 7.88 29.92 -3.22
C GLY A 39 6.69 28.98 -3.37
N TYR A 40 5.71 29.35 -4.21
CA TYR A 40 4.55 28.50 -4.52
C TYR A 40 4.93 27.26 -5.33
N VAL A 41 5.89 27.37 -6.27
CA VAL A 41 6.42 26.21 -7.01
C VAL A 41 7.12 25.23 -6.07
N ALA A 42 7.94 25.74 -5.14
CA ALA A 42 8.61 24.92 -4.14
C ALA A 42 7.60 24.23 -3.21
N ALA A 43 6.58 24.96 -2.74
CA ALA A 43 5.50 24.40 -1.92
C ALA A 43 4.76 23.27 -2.66
N LEU A 44 4.39 23.48 -3.92
CA LEU A 44 3.75 22.45 -4.75
C LEU A 44 4.62 21.19 -4.87
N GLY A 45 5.94 21.37 -5.05
CA GLY A 45 6.89 20.26 -5.08
C GLY A 45 6.93 19.47 -3.77
N ILE A 46 6.93 20.16 -2.62
CA ILE A 46 6.93 19.53 -1.29
C ILE A 46 5.63 18.75 -1.08
N GLU A 47 4.47 19.35 -1.33
CA GLU A 47 3.16 18.70 -1.16
C GLU A 47 3.04 17.46 -2.06
N ALA A 48 3.45 17.58 -3.33
CA ALA A 48 3.47 16.46 -4.27
C ALA A 48 4.42 15.33 -3.82
N ALA A 49 5.58 15.67 -3.28
CA ALA A 49 6.53 14.70 -2.74
C ALA A 49 5.95 13.98 -1.51
N VAL A 50 5.29 14.69 -0.60
CA VAL A 50 4.63 14.09 0.58
C VAL A 50 3.52 13.13 0.16
N VAL A 51 2.67 13.53 -0.79
CA VAL A 51 1.61 12.65 -1.34
C VAL A 51 2.22 11.43 -2.03
N SER A 52 3.23 11.62 -2.88
CA SER A 52 3.92 10.51 -3.57
C SER A 52 4.58 9.54 -2.59
N LEU A 53 5.22 10.06 -1.55
CA LEU A 53 5.86 9.27 -0.50
C LEU A 53 4.83 8.45 0.28
N SER A 54 3.70 9.09 0.60
CA SER A 54 2.57 8.47 1.28
C SER A 54 1.98 7.30 0.48
N LEU A 55 1.73 7.50 -0.81
CA LEU A 55 1.25 6.45 -1.70
C LEU A 55 2.24 5.29 -1.80
N ARG A 56 3.55 5.60 -1.91
CA ARG A 56 4.61 4.59 -1.98
C ARG A 56 4.73 3.78 -0.69
N ILE A 57 4.60 4.42 0.48
CA ILE A 57 4.54 3.73 1.77
C ILE A 57 3.37 2.75 1.80
N GLY A 58 2.18 3.17 1.35
CA GLY A 58 1.00 2.31 1.24
C GLY A 58 1.25 1.08 0.36
N GLU A 59 1.84 1.27 -0.83
CA GLU A 59 2.17 0.18 -1.76
C GLU A 59 3.19 -0.80 -1.18
N LEU A 60 4.27 -0.28 -0.56
CA LEU A 60 5.30 -1.09 0.07
C LEU A 60 4.74 -1.89 1.26
N ARG A 61 3.89 -1.28 2.07
CA ARG A 61 3.20 -1.95 3.18
C ARG A 61 2.30 -3.08 2.67
N ARG A 62 1.59 -2.84 1.55
CA ARG A 62 0.71 -3.83 0.92
C ARG A 62 1.48 -5.00 0.32
N SER A 63 2.67 -4.74 -0.24
CA SER A 63 3.60 -5.75 -0.75
C SER A 63 4.48 -6.38 0.34
N ARG A 64 4.25 -6.07 1.63
CA ARG A 64 5.04 -6.53 2.79
C ARG A 64 6.54 -6.23 2.68
N GLN A 65 6.88 -5.15 1.98
CA GLN A 65 8.23 -4.63 1.88
C GLN A 65 8.53 -3.65 3.01
N SER A 66 9.81 -3.37 3.23
CA SER A 66 10.24 -2.43 4.25
C SER A 66 9.83 -0.99 3.89
N THR A 67 9.15 -0.32 4.82
CA THR A 67 8.75 1.08 4.68
C THR A 67 9.59 2.03 5.53
N GLY A 68 10.53 1.50 6.33
CA GLY A 68 11.23 2.24 7.38
C GLY A 68 11.93 3.51 6.89
N PHE A 69 12.66 3.42 5.77
CA PHE A 69 13.32 4.59 5.18
C PHE A 69 12.33 5.67 4.75
N PHE A 70 11.26 5.28 4.06
CA PHE A 70 10.24 6.22 3.57
C PHE A 70 9.46 6.86 4.72
N LEU A 71 9.14 6.09 5.76
CA LEU A 71 8.50 6.58 6.97
C LEU A 71 9.41 7.57 7.72
N PHE A 72 10.70 7.27 7.81
CA PHE A 72 11.69 8.18 8.39
C PHE A 72 11.75 9.51 7.64
N VAL A 73 11.83 9.48 6.30
CA VAL A 73 11.83 10.69 5.46
C VAL A 73 10.54 11.48 5.67
N LEU A 74 9.38 10.81 5.69
CA LEU A 74 8.10 11.47 5.93
C LEU A 74 8.07 12.17 7.29
N ILE A 75 8.49 11.49 8.35
CA ILE A 75 8.57 12.08 9.70
C ILE A 75 9.52 13.28 9.72
N ALA A 76 10.68 13.17 9.08
CA ALA A 76 11.63 14.28 9.01
C ALA A 76 11.04 15.52 8.33
N VAL A 77 10.33 15.34 7.21
CA VAL A 77 9.64 16.43 6.50
C VAL A 77 8.57 17.07 7.38
N VAL A 78 7.77 16.26 8.10
CA VAL A 78 6.75 16.76 9.03
C VAL A 78 7.37 17.57 10.17
N VAL A 79 8.47 17.09 10.75
CA VAL A 79 9.18 17.80 11.83
C VAL A 79 9.72 19.14 11.34
N VAL A 80 10.38 19.18 10.18
CA VAL A 80 10.90 20.43 9.60
C VAL A 80 9.76 21.42 9.33
N SER A 81 8.64 20.94 8.78
CA SER A 81 7.47 21.77 8.53
C SER A 81 6.84 22.31 9.82
N ALA A 82 6.77 21.48 10.87
CA ALA A 82 6.28 21.91 12.18
C ALA A 82 7.16 23.00 12.79
N VAL A 83 8.48 22.84 12.73
CA VAL A 83 9.43 23.85 13.23
C VAL A 83 9.30 25.16 12.45
N ALA A 84 9.18 25.11 11.12
CA ALA A 84 8.99 26.29 10.29
C ALA A 84 7.69 27.05 10.64
N ASN A 85 6.60 26.32 10.86
CA ASN A 85 5.33 26.92 11.26
C ASN A 85 5.34 27.50 12.68
N ILE A 86 6.02 26.85 13.63
CA ILE A 86 6.22 27.40 14.98
C ILE A 86 7.04 28.70 14.91
N ALA A 87 8.12 28.70 14.12
CA ALA A 87 8.95 29.87 13.93
C ALA A 87 8.16 31.05 13.36
N GLU A 88 7.37 30.82 12.32
CA GLU A 88 6.54 31.86 11.71
C GLU A 88 5.40 32.31 12.63
N GLY A 89 4.71 31.37 13.30
CA GLY A 89 3.63 31.68 14.24
C GLY A 89 4.10 32.55 15.40
N PHE A 90 5.29 32.28 15.94
CA PHE A 90 5.90 33.11 16.97
C PHE A 90 6.28 34.50 16.44
N THR A 91 6.86 34.59 15.25
CA THR A 91 7.18 35.89 14.63
C THR A 91 5.93 36.70 14.32
N ALA A 92 4.84 36.07 13.90
CA ALA A 92 3.56 36.73 13.70
C ALA A 92 2.92 37.21 15.03
N ALA A 93 3.06 36.42 16.10
CA ALA A 93 2.45 36.74 17.40
C ALA A 93 3.25 37.77 18.22
N GLN A 94 4.59 37.73 18.16
CA GLN A 94 5.46 38.55 19.00
C GLN A 94 6.22 39.64 18.22
N GLY A 95 6.17 39.63 16.89
CA GLY A 95 6.90 40.58 16.05
C GLY A 95 8.42 40.36 16.02
N GLU A 96 8.93 39.35 16.71
CA GLU A 96 10.36 39.02 16.80
C GLU A 96 10.68 37.67 16.15
N GLN A 97 11.92 37.53 15.65
CA GLN A 97 12.37 36.26 15.08
C GLN A 97 12.64 35.23 16.18
N LEU A 98 12.38 33.95 15.87
CA LEU A 98 12.76 32.86 16.76
C LEU A 98 14.28 32.78 16.90
N THR A 99 14.82 33.18 18.06
CA THR A 99 16.22 32.99 18.43
C THR A 99 16.38 31.82 19.41
N SER A 100 17.60 31.27 19.52
CA SER A 100 17.92 30.20 20.47
C SER A 100 17.62 30.55 21.94
N ARG A 101 17.58 31.83 22.30
CA ARG A 101 17.20 32.30 23.64
C ARG A 101 15.69 32.32 23.83
N SER A 102 14.94 32.84 22.86
CA SER A 102 13.48 32.88 22.88
C SER A 102 12.82 31.50 22.75
N ILE A 103 13.51 30.50 22.18
CA ILE A 103 13.06 29.10 22.18
C ILE A 103 12.83 28.56 23.60
N GLN A 104 13.64 28.98 24.57
CA GLN A 104 13.48 28.56 25.97
C GLN A 104 12.26 29.22 26.65
N GLN A 105 11.71 30.27 26.05
CA GLN A 105 10.56 31.03 26.55
C GLN A 105 9.25 30.63 25.87
N LEU A 106 9.30 29.83 24.81
CA LEU A 106 8.11 29.27 24.16
C LEU A 106 7.37 28.37 25.14
N ASP A 107 6.08 28.63 25.34
CA ASP A 107 5.20 27.76 26.08
C ASP A 107 5.19 26.37 25.39
N PRO A 108 5.60 25.29 26.09
CA PRO A 108 5.58 23.94 25.55
C PRO A 108 4.21 23.54 24.97
N ILE A 109 3.12 24.08 25.51
CA ILE A 109 1.76 23.81 25.03
C ILE A 109 1.53 24.48 23.67
N GLN A 110 1.98 25.72 23.46
CA GLN A 110 1.86 26.39 22.17
C GLN A 110 2.72 25.72 21.10
N ALA A 111 3.94 25.31 21.44
CA ALA A 111 4.80 24.54 20.55
C ALA A 111 4.15 23.19 20.18
N LEU A 112 3.53 22.50 21.15
CA LEU A 112 2.80 21.27 20.93
C LEU A 112 1.57 21.47 20.03
N ILE A 113 0.81 22.56 20.22
CA ILE A 113 -0.35 22.89 19.38
C ILE A 113 0.09 23.18 17.94
N GLY A 114 1.17 23.94 17.75
CA GLY A 114 1.74 24.20 16.43
C GLY A 114 2.18 22.91 15.73
N LEU A 115 2.92 22.07 16.45
CA LEU A 115 3.39 20.78 15.95
C LEU A 115 2.22 19.82 15.66
N ALA A 116 1.20 19.79 16.52
CA ALA A 116 0.02 18.98 16.33
C ALA A 116 -0.78 19.46 15.11
N ALA A 117 -0.99 20.77 14.93
CA ALA A 117 -1.74 21.30 13.80
C ALA A 117 -1.10 20.93 12.45
N THR A 118 0.22 21.05 12.31
CA THR A 118 0.93 20.74 11.05
C THR A 118 1.23 19.25 10.88
N GLY A 119 1.50 18.56 11.98
CA GLY A 119 1.72 17.12 12.01
C GLY A 119 0.44 16.34 11.70
N LEU A 120 -0.70 16.74 12.29
CA LEU A 120 -2.00 16.12 12.02
C LEU A 120 -2.41 16.28 10.56
N ILE A 121 -2.23 17.47 9.97
CA ILE A 121 -2.52 17.69 8.55
C ILE A 121 -1.72 16.71 7.68
N SER A 122 -0.43 16.54 7.96
CA SER A 122 0.43 15.60 7.21
C SER A 122 0.05 14.13 7.42
N LEU A 123 -0.37 13.75 8.64
CA LEU A 123 -0.90 12.42 8.93
C LEU A 123 -2.27 12.17 8.28
N ILE A 124 -3.11 13.20 8.17
CA ILE A 124 -4.39 13.15 7.49
C ILE A 124 -4.17 12.99 5.98
N VAL A 125 -3.21 13.70 5.37
CA VAL A 125 -2.82 13.49 3.96
C VAL A 125 -2.37 12.05 3.74
N LEU A 126 -1.48 11.53 4.60
CA LEU A 126 -1.02 10.15 4.53
C LEU A 126 -2.19 9.16 4.59
N ALA A 127 -3.08 9.32 5.57
CA ALA A 127 -4.23 8.45 5.75
C ALA A 127 -5.21 8.52 4.56
N LEU A 128 -5.50 9.73 4.06
CA LEU A 128 -6.37 9.92 2.90
C LEU A 128 -5.73 9.36 1.63
N ALA A 129 -4.41 9.46 1.46
CA ALA A 129 -3.67 8.88 0.35
C ALA A 129 -3.70 7.34 0.39
N GLU A 130 -3.55 6.73 1.57
CA GLU A 130 -3.70 5.28 1.73
C GLU A 130 -5.12 4.81 1.35
N ILE A 131 -6.15 5.52 1.84
CA ILE A 131 -7.57 5.21 1.55
C ILE A 131 -7.87 5.36 0.05
N LEU A 132 -7.48 6.47 -0.57
CA LEU A 132 -7.66 6.67 -2.02
C LEU A 132 -6.88 5.64 -2.83
N GLY A 133 -5.64 5.32 -2.44
CA GLY A 133 -4.83 4.34 -3.14
C GLY A 133 -5.50 2.95 -3.16
N THR A 134 -6.11 2.54 -2.06
CA THR A 134 -6.85 1.28 -2.00
C THR A 134 -8.14 1.31 -2.82
N ASP A 135 -8.89 2.40 -2.75
CA ASP A 135 -10.18 2.53 -3.42
C ASP A 135 -10.01 2.68 -4.95
N VAL A 136 -8.97 3.38 -5.40
CA VAL A 136 -8.64 3.50 -6.82
C VAL A 136 -8.12 2.18 -7.40
N ASP A 137 -7.20 1.48 -6.73
CA ASP A 137 -6.72 0.16 -7.21
C ASP A 137 -7.86 -0.86 -7.31
N THR A 138 -8.80 -0.84 -6.36
CA THR A 138 -9.99 -1.69 -6.43
C THR A 138 -10.92 -1.29 -7.57
N ALA A 139 -11.18 0.00 -7.77
CA ALA A 139 -11.99 0.51 -8.88
C ALA A 139 -11.35 0.23 -10.26
N VAL A 140 -10.04 0.40 -10.41
CA VAL A 140 -9.30 0.11 -11.65
C VAL A 140 -9.35 -1.38 -11.96
N ARG A 141 -9.15 -2.25 -10.97
CA ARG A 141 -9.28 -3.70 -11.16
C ARG A 141 -10.70 -4.12 -11.53
N GLN A 142 -11.72 -3.45 -11.00
CA GLN A 142 -13.11 -3.68 -11.42
C GLN A 142 -13.34 -3.22 -12.86
N ALA A 143 -12.89 -2.01 -13.21
CA ALA A 143 -13.01 -1.47 -14.56
C ALA A 143 -12.23 -2.30 -15.61
N GLU A 144 -11.04 -2.79 -15.28
CA GLU A 144 -10.28 -3.70 -16.15
C GLU A 144 -11.00 -5.04 -16.35
N ARG A 145 -11.62 -5.59 -15.29
CA ARG A 145 -12.43 -6.82 -15.40
C ARG A 145 -13.66 -6.59 -16.28
N GLU A 146 -14.31 -5.44 -16.18
CA GLU A 146 -15.43 -5.07 -17.06
C GLU A 146 -14.97 -4.81 -18.49
N ARG A 147 -13.86 -4.10 -18.69
CA ARG A 147 -13.27 -3.82 -20.00
C ARG A 147 -12.75 -5.07 -20.69
N LYS A 148 -12.26 -6.08 -19.95
CA LYS A 148 -11.92 -7.42 -20.48
C LYS A 148 -13.14 -8.30 -20.74
N ARG A 149 -14.32 -7.99 -20.16
CA ARG A 149 -15.60 -8.64 -20.51
C ARG A 149 -16.21 -8.04 -21.78
N LEU A 150 -15.99 -6.76 -22.06
CA LEU A 150 -16.52 -6.05 -23.22
C LEU A 150 -15.87 -6.31 -24.60
N PRO A 151 -14.66 -6.91 -24.79
CA PRO A 151 -14.10 -7.12 -26.14
C PRO A 151 -14.68 -8.37 -26.84
N ALA A 152 -15.41 -9.24 -26.14
CA ALA A 152 -15.98 -10.45 -26.73
C ALA A 152 -17.33 -10.23 -27.43
N ALA A 153 -17.96 -9.07 -27.25
CA ALA A 153 -19.32 -8.80 -27.74
C ALA A 153 -19.38 -7.91 -29.01
N ALA A 154 -18.26 -7.41 -29.52
CA ALA A 154 -18.24 -6.44 -30.63
C ALA A 154 -17.72 -7.00 -31.97
N SER A 155 -17.50 -8.31 -32.08
CA SER A 155 -17.09 -8.95 -33.34
C SER A 155 -18.08 -10.04 -33.72
N THR A 156 -19.26 -9.65 -34.19
CA THR A 156 -20.16 -10.49 -35.00
C THR A 156 -21.23 -9.57 -35.61
N LEU A 157 -20.88 -8.92 -36.72
CA LEU A 157 -21.88 -8.54 -37.71
C LEU A 157 -22.26 -9.83 -38.46
N PRO A 158 -23.54 -10.22 -38.53
CA PRO A 158 -23.95 -11.45 -39.21
C PRO A 158 -24.26 -11.14 -40.67
N GLU A 159 -23.51 -11.76 -41.58
CA GLU A 159 -24.00 -11.99 -42.94
C GLU A 159 -24.35 -13.48 -43.08
N THR A 160 -25.52 -13.70 -43.66
CA THR A 160 -26.06 -14.97 -44.18
C THR A 160 -26.96 -15.78 -43.25
N VAL A 161 -28.24 -15.46 -43.45
CA VAL A 161 -29.47 -16.22 -43.23
C VAL A 161 -29.34 -17.71 -43.58
N ALA A 162 -29.63 -18.60 -42.61
CA ALA A 162 -30.43 -19.82 -42.80
C ALA A 162 -30.82 -20.46 -41.44
N ARG A 163 -32.13 -20.64 -41.26
CA ARG A 163 -32.86 -21.37 -40.19
C ARG A 163 -32.64 -22.91 -40.28
N PRO A 164 -33.19 -23.78 -39.39
CA PRO A 164 -33.67 -23.63 -38.00
C PRO A 164 -33.21 -24.78 -37.04
N ASP A 165 -33.73 -24.75 -35.80
CA ASP A 165 -33.93 -25.86 -34.84
C ASP A 165 -32.84 -26.17 -33.79
N GLY A 166 -33.22 -26.00 -32.50
CA GLY A 166 -32.54 -26.59 -31.33
C GLY A 166 -32.38 -25.62 -30.15
N PRO A 167 -32.79 -25.98 -28.91
CA PRO A 167 -32.97 -25.03 -27.83
C PRO A 167 -31.71 -24.80 -26.97
N THR A 168 -31.53 -23.53 -26.58
CA THR A 168 -31.05 -23.07 -25.26
C THR A 168 -29.91 -23.84 -24.60
N ALA A 169 -28.66 -23.57 -24.98
CA ALA A 169 -27.50 -23.90 -24.16
C ALA A 169 -26.33 -22.96 -24.47
N THR A 170 -26.23 -21.80 -23.81
CA THR A 170 -25.06 -20.91 -24.00
C THR A 170 -24.59 -20.19 -22.74
N ASN A 171 -25.38 -20.19 -21.66
CA ASN A 171 -24.95 -19.62 -20.36
C ASN A 171 -24.23 -20.61 -19.44
N ALA A 172 -24.35 -21.92 -19.68
CA ALA A 172 -23.70 -22.95 -18.87
C ALA A 172 -22.23 -23.18 -19.28
N GLU A 173 -21.90 -23.03 -20.56
CA GLU A 173 -20.57 -23.35 -21.09
C GLU A 173 -19.50 -22.34 -20.65
N THR A 174 -19.86 -21.06 -20.54
CA THR A 174 -18.93 -19.99 -20.15
C THR A 174 -18.60 -20.03 -18.65
N SER A 175 -19.60 -20.32 -17.80
CA SER A 175 -19.40 -20.54 -16.36
C SER A 175 -18.58 -21.81 -16.12
N ALA A 176 -18.88 -22.89 -16.85
CA ALA A 176 -18.12 -24.14 -16.79
C ALA A 176 -16.65 -23.96 -17.24
N SER A 177 -16.36 -23.05 -18.17
CA SER A 177 -14.99 -22.79 -18.62
C SER A 177 -14.16 -22.00 -17.59
N ILE A 178 -14.78 -21.06 -16.86
CA ILE A 178 -14.11 -20.30 -15.79
C ILE A 178 -13.89 -21.19 -14.56
N GLU A 179 -14.87 -22.03 -14.22
CA GLU A 179 -14.73 -23.02 -13.16
C GLU A 179 -13.64 -24.04 -13.49
N ARG A 180 -13.58 -24.55 -14.73
CA ARG A 180 -12.50 -25.42 -15.19
C ARG A 180 -11.11 -24.76 -15.12
N ALA A 181 -10.99 -23.48 -15.48
CA ALA A 181 -9.72 -22.77 -15.40
C ALA A 181 -9.26 -22.51 -13.94
N ARG A 182 -10.21 -22.24 -13.03
CA ARG A 182 -9.92 -22.10 -11.59
C ARG A 182 -9.57 -23.44 -10.95
N ALA A 183 -10.29 -24.50 -11.30
CA ALA A 183 -9.99 -25.86 -10.86
C ALA A 183 -8.60 -26.30 -11.32
N ALA A 184 -8.26 -26.08 -12.60
CA ALA A 184 -6.94 -26.41 -13.13
C ALA A 184 -5.79 -25.61 -12.47
N LYS A 185 -6.02 -24.34 -12.10
CA LYS A 185 -5.04 -23.56 -11.35
C LYS A 185 -4.89 -24.05 -9.90
N ALA A 186 -6.01 -24.30 -9.22
CA ALA A 186 -6.01 -24.84 -7.87
C ALA A 186 -5.35 -26.22 -7.79
N GLU A 187 -5.55 -27.05 -8.81
CA GLU A 187 -4.90 -28.36 -8.95
C GLU A 187 -3.39 -28.23 -9.15
N LYS A 188 -2.93 -27.33 -10.04
CA LYS A 188 -1.50 -27.05 -10.21
C LYS A 188 -0.85 -26.47 -8.95
N ASP A 189 -1.54 -25.56 -8.27
CA ASP A 189 -1.06 -24.96 -7.02
C ASP A 189 -1.02 -26.02 -5.89
N ALA A 190 -1.98 -26.95 -5.86
CA ALA A 190 -2.00 -28.07 -4.92
C ALA A 190 -0.87 -29.07 -5.18
N ILE A 191 -0.63 -29.43 -6.45
CA ILE A 191 0.49 -30.32 -6.84
C ILE A 191 1.82 -29.67 -6.46
N SER A 192 2.01 -28.38 -6.77
CA SER A 192 3.23 -27.65 -6.40
C SER A 192 3.42 -27.50 -4.89
N LYS A 193 2.33 -27.48 -4.12
CA LYS A 193 2.37 -27.47 -2.66
C LYS A 193 2.80 -28.81 -2.08
N VAL A 194 2.23 -29.92 -2.58
CA VAL A 194 2.59 -31.28 -2.13
C VAL A 194 4.08 -31.53 -2.36
N GLU A 195 4.56 -31.24 -3.57
CA GLU A 195 5.99 -31.37 -3.91
C GLU A 195 6.88 -30.51 -3.00
N ALA A 196 6.46 -29.28 -2.67
CA ALA A 196 7.20 -28.40 -1.78
C ALA A 196 7.22 -28.90 -0.32
N LEU A 197 6.16 -29.57 0.16
CA LEU A 197 6.10 -30.16 1.50
C LEU A 197 7.01 -31.38 1.61
N ASP A 198 7.03 -32.24 0.59
CA ASP A 198 7.90 -33.41 0.57
C ASP A 198 9.38 -33.02 0.46
N ASN A 199 9.70 -32.02 -0.39
CA ASN A 199 11.05 -31.46 -0.48
C ASN A 199 11.51 -30.83 0.85
N LEU A 200 10.60 -30.21 1.59
CA LEU A 200 10.89 -29.66 2.92
C LEU A 200 11.24 -30.79 3.90
N LEU A 201 10.42 -31.84 3.98
CA LEU A 201 10.66 -32.97 4.89
C LEU A 201 11.97 -33.68 4.56
N HIS A 202 12.24 -33.92 3.28
CA HIS A 202 13.49 -34.54 2.85
C HIS A 202 14.71 -33.70 3.25
N PHE A 203 14.69 -32.39 2.96
CA PHE A 203 15.80 -31.50 3.29
C PHE A 203 16.05 -31.37 4.79
N VAL A 204 14.99 -31.31 5.57
CA VAL A 204 15.05 -31.15 7.03
C VAL A 204 15.49 -32.45 7.72
N ASN A 205 15.18 -33.61 7.13
CA ASN A 205 15.72 -34.90 7.58
C ASN A 205 17.24 -34.99 7.39
N GLU A 206 17.77 -34.39 6.32
CA GLU A 206 19.21 -34.33 6.06
C GLU A 206 19.93 -33.20 6.83
N ASN A 207 19.19 -32.13 7.17
CA ASN A 207 19.72 -30.92 7.80
C ASN A 207 18.83 -30.51 8.98
N PRO A 208 18.89 -31.24 10.11
CA PRO A 208 17.98 -31.02 11.24
C PRO A 208 18.18 -29.66 11.92
N ASP A 209 19.34 -29.02 11.78
CA ASP A 209 19.66 -27.71 12.34
C ASP A 209 19.32 -26.54 11.39
N ALA A 210 18.80 -26.82 10.18
CA ALA A 210 18.58 -25.81 9.17
C ALA A 210 17.58 -24.72 9.62
N SER A 211 17.98 -23.47 9.40
CA SER A 211 17.09 -22.32 9.62
C SER A 211 15.99 -22.26 8.56
N LEU A 212 14.83 -21.70 8.91
CA LEU A 212 13.70 -21.49 7.96
C LEU A 212 14.11 -20.69 6.70
N SER A 213 15.09 -19.79 6.84
CA SER A 213 15.62 -19.03 5.72
C SER A 213 16.41 -19.92 4.75
N HIS A 214 17.22 -20.84 5.30
CA HIS A 214 18.02 -21.77 4.51
C HIS A 214 17.14 -22.80 3.80
N ILE A 215 16.13 -23.33 4.50
CA ILE A 215 15.10 -24.21 3.92
C ILE A 215 14.41 -23.51 2.74
N GLY A 216 13.99 -22.25 2.92
CA GLY A 216 13.31 -21.48 1.87
C GLY A 216 14.16 -21.26 0.62
N GLN A 217 15.46 -20.99 0.78
CA GLN A 217 16.37 -20.90 -0.36
C GLN A 217 16.49 -22.23 -1.12
N ARG A 218 16.50 -23.36 -0.41
CA ARG A 218 16.67 -24.68 -1.03
C ARG A 218 15.46 -25.12 -1.83
N ILE A 219 14.25 -24.85 -1.34
CA ILE A 219 12.99 -25.26 -1.98
C ILE A 219 12.35 -24.17 -2.85
N ASP A 220 13.09 -23.08 -3.11
CA ASP A 220 12.63 -21.90 -3.86
C ASP A 220 11.29 -21.33 -3.33
N ARG A 221 11.20 -21.14 -2.01
CA ARG A 221 10.02 -20.58 -1.35
C ARG A 221 10.41 -19.49 -0.35
N SER A 222 9.53 -18.50 -0.21
CA SER A 222 9.73 -17.46 0.79
C SER A 222 9.79 -18.06 2.20
N LYS A 223 10.59 -17.46 3.09
CA LYS A 223 10.67 -17.83 4.51
C LYS A 223 9.29 -17.92 5.18
N THR A 224 8.38 -17.01 4.84
CA THR A 224 7.01 -16.99 5.36
C THR A 224 6.19 -18.18 4.87
N THR A 225 6.34 -18.57 3.60
CA THR A 225 5.69 -19.77 3.05
C THR A 225 6.21 -21.02 3.75
N VAL A 226 7.53 -21.13 3.94
CA VAL A 226 8.13 -22.25 4.69
C VAL A 226 7.61 -22.32 6.12
N ALA A 227 7.50 -21.18 6.81
CA ALA A 227 6.94 -21.14 8.17
C ALA A 227 5.46 -21.56 8.24
N ASN A 228 4.69 -21.40 7.16
CA ASN A 228 3.32 -21.94 7.07
C ASN A 228 3.35 -23.45 6.86
N TYR A 229 4.21 -23.94 5.97
CA TYR A 229 4.38 -25.37 5.69
C TYR A 229 4.86 -26.16 6.90
N VAL A 230 5.83 -25.62 7.65
CA VAL A 230 6.26 -26.22 8.92
C VAL A 230 5.11 -26.33 9.90
N ARG A 231 4.33 -25.26 10.11
CA ARG A 231 3.16 -25.31 11.00
C ARG A 231 2.10 -26.31 10.56
N GLU A 232 1.92 -26.46 9.26
CA GLU A 232 1.02 -27.47 8.70
C GLU A 232 1.53 -28.88 8.97
N LEU A 233 2.82 -29.15 8.73
CA LEU A 233 3.45 -30.44 9.01
C LEU A 233 3.50 -30.76 10.52
N GLU A 234 3.69 -29.76 11.38
CA GLU A 234 3.61 -29.91 12.84
C GLU A 234 2.21 -30.27 13.30
N ARG A 235 1.20 -29.57 12.76
CA ARG A 235 -0.21 -29.88 13.06
C ARG A 235 -0.60 -31.27 12.58
N ASP A 236 -0.10 -31.66 11.43
CA ASP A 236 -0.36 -32.97 10.82
C ASP A 236 0.54 -34.07 11.44
N GLY A 237 1.36 -33.74 12.44
CA GLY A 237 2.18 -34.68 13.20
C GLY A 237 3.36 -35.27 12.43
N ARG A 238 3.74 -34.68 11.30
CA ARG A 238 4.83 -35.15 10.41
C ARG A 238 6.19 -34.50 10.71
N LEU A 239 6.19 -33.40 11.45
CA LEU A 239 7.40 -32.64 11.79
C LEU A 239 7.30 -32.11 13.21
N GLN A 240 8.39 -32.13 13.97
CA GLN A 240 8.45 -31.52 15.30
C GLN A 240 9.83 -30.93 15.55
N ARG A 241 9.89 -29.89 16.40
CA ARG A 241 11.16 -29.36 16.89
C ARG A 241 11.46 -29.90 18.28
N ASN A 242 12.56 -30.62 18.44
CA ASN A 242 12.92 -31.34 19.68
C ASN A 242 14.03 -30.68 20.50
N GLY A 243 14.38 -29.43 20.19
CA GLY A 243 15.44 -28.67 20.88
C GLY A 243 16.84 -28.86 20.28
N GLU A 244 17.12 -30.01 19.68
CA GLU A 244 18.37 -30.29 18.94
C GLU A 244 18.26 -29.98 17.44
N GLY A 245 17.03 -29.90 16.94
CA GLY A 245 16.75 -29.58 15.55
C GLY A 245 15.30 -29.90 15.20
N TRP A 246 15.08 -30.09 13.92
CA TRP A 246 13.86 -30.63 13.38
C TRP A 246 13.92 -32.15 13.34
N GLN A 247 12.80 -32.78 13.66
CA GLN A 247 12.61 -34.22 13.65
C GLN A 247 11.40 -34.54 12.78
N VAL A 248 11.62 -35.33 11.73
CA VAL A 248 10.54 -35.88 10.91
C VAL A 248 9.92 -37.05 11.65
N LEU A 249 8.60 -36.99 11.83
CA LEU A 249 7.81 -38.02 12.49
C LEU A 249 7.07 -38.83 11.42
N SER A 250 7.19 -40.16 11.50
CA SER A 250 6.59 -41.13 10.55
C SER A 250 5.13 -41.44 10.87
#